data_AF-A0A4Y6UYM3-F1
#
_entry.id   AF-A0A4Y6UYM3-F1
#
_cell.length_a   1.000
_cell.length_b   1.000
_cell.length_c   1.000
_cell.angle_alpha   90.00
_cell.angle_beta   90.00
_cell.angle_gamma   90.00
#
_symmetry.space_group_name_H-M   'P 1'
#
loop_
_entity.id
_entity.type
_entity.pdbx_description
1 polymer ?
#
loop_
_entity_poly.entity_id
_entity_poly.type
_entity_poly.pdbx_seq_one_letter_code
_entity_poly.pdbx_strand_id
1 'polypeptide(L)'
;MKRTEILTVLSEIIMELCYFVLTMRRIGPLDISEDEAEVYLQKTTSPEVARFIKDGLKVLKKYGGFEMMKIMYEVRMLECIRNPMITTEELKALQYSVYLFEYCTGGNLDEMVRFSRILIEFEASQEGSIFYSTEEVLVKLRRVQEFLRSKDYEHVAVDREEFENYKKEHWKQSDL
;
A
#
# COMPACT_ATOMS: atom_id res chain seq x y z
N MET A 1 -14.60 4.50 -18.47
CA MET A 1 -13.32 3.87 -18.13
C MET A 1 -12.49 4.81 -17.26
N LYS A 2 -12.69 4.82 -15.92
CA LYS A 2 -11.91 5.65 -14.95
C LYS A 2 -11.93 5.18 -13.47
N ARG A 3 -12.73 4.16 -13.10
CA ARG A 3 -13.05 3.81 -11.70
C ARG A 3 -12.22 2.66 -11.12
N THR A 4 -12.07 1.58 -11.89
CA THR A 4 -11.23 0.43 -11.53
C THR A 4 -9.75 0.80 -11.33
N GLU A 5 -9.30 1.92 -11.91
CA GLU A 5 -7.90 2.35 -11.91
C GLU A 5 -7.43 2.84 -10.54
N ILE A 6 -8.22 3.67 -9.84
CA ILE A 6 -7.87 4.09 -8.48
C ILE A 6 -7.87 2.91 -7.50
N LEU A 7 -8.87 2.03 -7.57
CA LEU A 7 -8.95 0.87 -6.69
C LEU A 7 -7.78 -0.09 -6.94
N THR A 8 -7.38 -0.27 -8.21
CA THR A 8 -6.20 -1.07 -8.57
C THR A 8 -4.94 -0.47 -7.96
N VAL A 9 -4.65 0.80 -8.24
CA VAL A 9 -3.43 1.48 -7.75
C VAL A 9 -3.41 1.50 -6.21
N LEU A 10 -4.50 1.91 -5.57
CA LEU A 10 -4.59 2.00 -4.12
C LEU A 10 -4.44 0.62 -3.47
N SER A 11 -5.05 -0.43 -4.02
CA SER A 11 -4.90 -1.79 -3.49
C SER A 11 -3.45 -2.26 -3.52
N GLU A 12 -2.72 -2.00 -4.61
CA GLU A 12 -1.30 -2.37 -4.76
C GLU A 12 -0.44 -1.65 -3.74
N ILE A 13 -0.65 -0.34 -3.59
CA ILE A 13 0.03 0.45 -2.56
C ILE A 13 -0.26 -0.13 -1.18
N ILE A 14 -1.52 -0.42 -0.84
CA ILE A 14 -1.88 -0.98 0.48
C ILE A 14 -1.19 -2.34 0.70
N MET A 15 -1.21 -3.24 -0.29
CA MET A 15 -0.59 -4.56 -0.16
C MET A 15 0.92 -4.44 0.11
N GLU A 16 1.62 -3.59 -0.63
CA GLU A 16 3.05 -3.32 -0.43
C GLU A 16 3.33 -2.71 0.94
N LEU A 17 2.57 -1.70 1.33
CA LEU A 17 2.74 -1.06 2.64
C LEU A 17 2.44 -2.05 3.78
N CYS A 18 1.43 -2.94 3.66
CA CYS A 18 1.17 -4.00 4.64
C CYS A 18 2.33 -4.97 4.78
N TYR A 19 2.94 -5.37 3.66
CA TYR A 19 4.14 -6.20 3.66
C TYR A 19 5.32 -5.48 4.35
N PHE A 20 5.48 -4.18 4.11
CA PHE A 20 6.49 -3.39 4.81
C PHE A 20 6.23 -3.33 6.31
N VAL A 21 4.99 -3.14 6.77
CA VAL A 21 4.67 -3.14 8.21
C VAL A 21 5.00 -4.48 8.85
N LEU A 22 4.63 -5.60 8.22
CA LEU A 22 5.02 -6.94 8.69
C LEU A 22 6.54 -7.04 8.81
N THR A 23 7.27 -6.63 7.79
CA THR A 23 8.74 -6.69 7.76
C THR A 23 9.35 -5.81 8.85
N MET A 24 8.90 -4.56 8.99
CA MET A 24 9.39 -3.61 10.00
C MET A 24 9.18 -4.13 11.42
N ARG A 25 8.06 -4.82 11.70
CA ARG A 25 7.81 -5.44 13.01
C ARG A 25 8.79 -6.57 13.33
N ARG A 26 9.31 -7.25 12.30
CA ARG A 26 10.16 -8.44 12.45
C ARG A 26 11.63 -8.10 12.58
N ILE A 27 12.14 -7.31 11.64
CA ILE A 27 13.57 -7.01 11.53
C ILE A 27 13.89 -5.56 11.96
N GLY A 28 12.87 -4.74 12.18
CA GLY A 28 13.02 -3.33 12.52
C GLY A 28 12.90 -2.42 11.28
N PRO A 29 12.55 -1.14 11.47
CA PRO A 29 12.29 -0.21 10.38
C PRO A 29 13.52 0.11 9.50
N LEU A 30 14.74 -0.10 10.00
CA LEU A 30 15.97 0.26 9.31
C LEU A 30 16.37 -0.71 8.18
N ASP A 31 15.87 -1.94 8.20
CA ASP A 31 16.38 -3.04 7.38
C ASP A 31 15.60 -3.29 6.06
N ILE A 32 14.57 -2.49 5.76
CA ILE A 32 13.82 -2.61 4.49
C ILE A 32 14.53 -1.86 3.36
N SER A 33 14.92 -2.50 2.27
CA SER A 33 15.50 -1.79 1.12
C SER A 33 14.47 -0.89 0.41
N GLU A 34 14.70 0.43 0.38
CA GLU A 34 13.81 1.38 -0.30
C GLU A 34 13.89 1.25 -1.83
N ASP A 35 15.06 0.86 -2.35
CA ASP A 35 15.27 0.63 -3.78
C ASP A 35 14.53 -0.62 -4.25
N GLU A 36 14.50 -1.68 -3.43
CA GLU A 36 13.69 -2.87 -3.74
C GLU A 36 12.20 -2.51 -3.74
N ALA A 37 11.73 -1.76 -2.74
CA ALA A 37 10.35 -1.28 -2.68
C ALA A 37 9.93 -0.54 -3.97
N GLU A 38 10.76 0.37 -4.48
CA GLU A 38 10.52 1.07 -5.75
C GLU A 38 10.42 0.10 -6.93
N VAL A 39 11.39 -0.81 -7.07
CA VAL A 39 11.43 -1.78 -8.18
C VAL A 39 10.17 -2.65 -8.22
N TYR A 40 9.64 -3.05 -7.07
CA TYR A 40 8.43 -3.86 -7.03
C TYR A 40 7.17 -3.05 -7.30
N LEU A 41 7.04 -1.86 -6.71
CA LEU A 41 5.89 -0.98 -6.96
C LEU A 41 5.79 -0.58 -8.44
N GLN A 42 6.92 -0.34 -9.11
CA GLN A 42 6.96 -0.02 -10.55
C GLN A 42 6.38 -1.12 -11.45
N LYS A 43 6.23 -2.35 -10.96
CA LYS A 43 5.58 -3.43 -11.72
C LYS A 43 4.07 -3.23 -11.83
N THR A 44 3.49 -2.43 -10.93
CA THR A 44 2.05 -2.32 -10.73
C THR A 44 1.53 -0.89 -10.62
N THR A 45 2.40 0.10 -10.44
CA THR A 45 2.07 1.54 -10.39
C THR A 45 3.00 2.33 -11.30
N SER A 46 2.70 3.61 -11.55
CA SER A 46 3.65 4.48 -12.27
C SER A 46 5.00 4.62 -11.52
N PRO A 47 6.08 4.94 -12.26
CA PRO A 47 7.38 5.27 -11.67
C PRO A 47 7.31 6.39 -10.62
N GLU A 48 6.45 7.38 -10.85
CA GLU A 48 6.23 8.51 -9.96
C GLU A 48 5.63 8.07 -8.62
N VAL A 49 4.61 7.21 -8.66
CA VAL A 49 3.99 6.66 -7.45
C VAL A 49 4.99 5.81 -6.66
N ALA A 50 5.72 4.93 -7.34
CA ALA A 50 6.73 4.08 -6.71
C ALA A 50 7.83 4.91 -6.05
N ARG A 51 8.33 5.95 -6.72
CA ARG A 51 9.34 6.86 -6.19
C ARG A 51 8.83 7.64 -4.98
N PHE A 52 7.58 8.10 -5.02
CA PHE A 52 6.97 8.80 -3.89
C PHE A 52 6.91 7.91 -2.64
N ILE A 53 6.50 6.65 -2.79
CA ILE A 53 6.44 5.68 -1.68
C ILE A 53 7.85 5.37 -1.14
N LYS A 54 8.83 5.19 -2.04
CA LYS A 54 10.25 5.04 -1.68
C LYS A 54 10.77 6.21 -0.84
N ASP A 55 10.58 7.43 -1.32
CA ASP A 55 11.03 8.63 -0.61
C ASP A 55 10.37 8.72 0.76
N GLY A 56 9.13 8.25 0.83
CA GLY A 56 8.40 8.01 2.05
C GLY A 56 9.06 7.12 3.08
N LEU A 57 9.38 5.90 2.67
CA LEU A 57 10.11 4.94 3.49
C LEU A 57 11.45 5.51 3.96
N LYS A 58 12.14 6.25 3.09
CA LYS A 58 13.41 6.91 3.42
C LYS A 58 13.23 7.99 4.50
N VAL A 59 12.18 8.82 4.38
CA VAL A 59 11.86 9.85 5.37
C VAL A 59 11.47 9.21 6.70
N LEU A 60 10.65 8.15 6.67
CA LEU A 60 10.29 7.36 7.86
C LEU A 60 11.51 6.85 8.60
N LYS A 61 12.42 6.18 7.91
CA LYS A 61 13.65 5.64 8.49
C LYS A 61 14.53 6.72 9.10
N LYS A 62 14.64 7.87 8.42
CA LYS A 62 15.55 8.94 8.82
C LYS A 62 15.05 9.71 10.04
N TYR A 63 13.74 9.95 10.12
CA TYR A 63 13.17 10.87 11.10
C TYR A 63 12.28 10.20 12.15
N GLY A 64 11.83 8.97 11.93
CA GLY A 64 11.11 8.13 12.90
C GLY A 64 9.73 8.65 13.32
N GLY A 65 9.31 9.83 12.85
CA GLY A 65 8.08 10.50 13.29
C GLY A 65 7.17 10.87 12.12
N PHE A 66 5.91 10.48 12.24
CA PHE A 66 4.87 10.74 11.23
C PHE A 66 4.64 12.23 10.95
N GLU A 67 4.76 13.11 11.96
CA GLU A 67 4.54 14.56 11.77
C GLU A 67 5.55 15.19 10.82
N MET A 68 6.85 14.90 11.01
CA MET A 68 7.90 15.40 10.12
C MET A 68 7.77 14.82 8.72
N MET A 69 7.35 13.55 8.67
CA MET A 69 7.06 12.85 7.45
C MET A 69 5.94 13.56 6.67
N LYS A 70 4.80 13.82 7.29
CA LYS A 70 3.62 14.46 6.70
C LYS A 70 3.95 15.81 6.05
N ILE A 71 4.75 16.65 6.71
CA ILE A 71 5.18 17.95 6.15
C ILE A 71 5.96 17.74 4.83
N MET A 72 6.89 16.79 4.81
CA MET A 72 7.68 16.48 3.60
C MET A 72 6.78 15.95 2.47
N TYR A 73 5.74 15.18 2.82
CA TYR A 73 4.77 14.70 1.84
C TYR A 73 3.89 15.77 1.27
N GLU A 74 3.40 16.70 2.08
CA GLU A 74 2.58 17.80 1.59
C GLU A 74 3.34 18.62 0.54
N VAL A 75 4.63 18.88 0.76
CA VAL A 75 5.51 19.52 -0.23
C VAL A 75 5.65 18.67 -1.49
N ARG A 76 5.93 17.37 -1.34
CA ARG A 76 6.07 16.44 -2.48
C ARG A 76 4.78 16.29 -3.29
N MET A 77 3.63 16.27 -2.62
CA MET A 77 2.31 16.21 -3.26
C MET A 77 2.05 17.43 -4.14
N LEU A 78 2.48 18.62 -3.73
CA LEU A 78 2.39 19.82 -4.58
C LEU A 78 3.23 19.71 -5.86
N GLU A 79 4.38 19.04 -5.80
CA GLU A 79 5.19 18.76 -6.99
C GLU A 79 4.49 17.74 -7.90
N CYS A 80 3.92 16.68 -7.31
CA CYS A 80 3.16 15.66 -8.03
C CYS A 80 1.93 16.23 -8.75
N ILE A 81 1.20 17.16 -8.14
CA ILE A 81 0.03 17.82 -8.76
C ILE A 81 0.40 18.57 -10.05
N ARG A 82 1.64 19.05 -10.15
CA ARG A 82 2.14 19.75 -11.35
C ARG A 82 2.71 18.81 -12.41
N ASN A 83 2.84 17.51 -12.10
CA ASN A 83 3.39 16.54 -13.03
C ASN A 83 2.28 15.99 -13.94
N PRO A 84 2.32 16.26 -15.26
CA PRO A 84 1.30 15.76 -16.19
C PRO A 84 1.33 14.24 -16.37
N MET A 85 2.37 13.56 -15.90
CA MET A 85 2.50 12.11 -15.96
C MET A 85 1.72 11.38 -14.86
N ILE A 86 1.28 12.10 -13.82
CA ILE A 86 0.53 11.52 -12.70
C ILE A 86 -0.95 11.77 -12.91
N THR A 87 -1.73 10.70 -12.90
CA THR A 87 -3.19 10.77 -13.01
C THR A 87 -3.83 11.30 -11.72
N THR A 88 -5.08 11.73 -11.80
CA THR A 88 -5.81 12.20 -10.60
C THR A 88 -6.05 11.05 -9.61
N GLU A 89 -6.26 9.85 -10.13
CA GLU A 89 -6.45 8.60 -9.42
C GLU A 89 -5.19 8.23 -8.64
N GLU A 90 -4.02 8.37 -9.25
CA GLU A 90 -2.73 8.18 -8.57
C GLU A 90 -2.49 9.26 -7.51
N LEU A 91 -2.82 10.53 -7.77
CA LEU A 91 -2.70 11.59 -6.76
C LEU A 91 -3.56 11.29 -5.52
N LYS A 92 -4.78 10.79 -5.70
CA LYS A 92 -5.64 10.36 -4.59
C LYS A 92 -5.03 9.17 -3.85
N ALA A 93 -4.55 8.15 -4.57
CA ALA A 93 -3.92 6.98 -3.97
C ALA A 93 -2.65 7.35 -3.18
N LEU A 94 -1.86 8.31 -3.68
CA LEU A 94 -0.72 8.87 -2.95
C LEU A 94 -1.15 9.57 -1.67
N GLN A 95 -2.20 10.40 -1.72
CA GLN A 95 -2.72 11.06 -0.52
C GLN A 95 -3.15 10.04 0.54
N TYR A 96 -3.79 8.94 0.14
CA TYR A 96 -4.13 7.84 1.05
C TYR A 96 -2.91 7.11 1.61
N SER A 97 -1.90 6.88 0.77
CA SER A 97 -0.64 6.25 1.20
C SER A 97 0.02 7.03 2.35
N VAL A 98 -0.04 8.36 2.33
CA VAL A 98 0.51 9.21 3.41
C VAL A 98 -0.09 8.83 4.76
N TYR A 99 -1.41 8.70 4.87
CA TYR A 99 -2.05 8.29 6.13
C TYR A 99 -1.70 6.86 6.53
N LEU A 100 -1.53 5.96 5.56
CA LEU A 100 -1.15 4.57 5.85
C LEU A 100 0.24 4.45 6.46
N PHE A 101 1.14 5.37 6.11
CA PHE A 101 2.48 5.40 6.68
C PHE A 101 2.53 5.73 8.17
N GLU A 102 1.50 6.36 8.74
CA GLU A 102 1.37 6.52 10.19
C GLU A 102 1.43 5.15 10.88
N TYR A 103 0.67 4.18 10.37
CA TYR A 103 0.66 2.81 10.89
C TYR A 103 1.95 2.05 10.63
N CYS A 104 2.72 2.45 9.59
CA CYS A 104 4.08 1.97 9.40
C CYS A 104 5.01 2.42 10.52
N THR A 105 4.91 3.66 11.01
CA THR A 105 5.72 4.14 12.16
C THR A 105 5.43 3.34 13.43
N GLY A 106 4.15 3.05 13.68
CA GLY A 106 3.73 2.28 14.85
C GLY A 106 3.93 0.77 14.69
N GLY A 107 4.33 0.32 13.50
CA GLY A 107 4.42 -1.09 13.14
C GLY A 107 3.11 -1.82 13.46
N ASN A 108 1.94 -1.24 13.24
CA ASN A 108 0.66 -1.84 13.65
C ASN A 108 -0.11 -2.37 12.43
N LEU A 109 0.12 -3.64 12.10
CA LEU A 109 -0.49 -4.27 10.92
C LEU A 109 -2.01 -4.37 11.04
N ASP A 110 -2.54 -4.64 12.23
CA ASP A 110 -3.99 -4.77 12.44
C ASP A 110 -4.72 -3.45 12.22
N GLU A 111 -4.22 -2.35 12.78
CA GLU A 111 -4.79 -1.02 12.56
C GLU A 111 -4.61 -0.56 11.11
N MET A 112 -3.48 -0.87 10.48
CA MET A 112 -3.28 -0.60 9.05
C MET A 112 -4.29 -1.33 8.17
N VAL A 113 -4.52 -2.63 8.43
CA VAL A 113 -5.51 -3.42 7.70
C VAL A 113 -6.92 -2.88 7.94
N ARG A 114 -7.25 -2.51 9.18
CA ARG A 114 -8.53 -1.89 9.51
C ARG A 114 -8.74 -0.57 8.77
N PHE A 115 -7.77 0.34 8.82
CA PHE A 115 -7.87 1.66 8.20
C PHE A 115 -7.89 1.59 6.67
N SER A 116 -7.05 0.75 6.07
CA SER A 116 -7.05 0.54 4.62
C SER A 116 -8.36 -0.03 4.08
N ARG A 117 -9.04 -0.89 4.84
CA ARG A 117 -10.39 -1.36 4.50
C ARG A 117 -11.39 -0.19 4.44
N ILE A 118 -11.35 0.70 5.44
CA ILE A 118 -12.20 1.91 5.45
C ILE A 118 -11.93 2.79 4.23
N LEU A 119 -10.66 3.02 3.88
CA LEU A 119 -10.29 3.83 2.70
C LEU A 119 -10.82 3.23 1.39
N ILE A 120 -10.65 1.93 1.23
CA ILE A 120 -11.10 1.19 0.05
C ILE A 120 -12.63 1.16 -0.05
N GLU A 121 -13.32 0.92 1.06
CA GLU A 121 -14.78 0.97 1.14
C GLU A 121 -15.30 2.36 0.85
N PHE A 122 -14.63 3.40 1.36
CA PHE A 122 -14.96 4.78 1.07
C PHE A 122 -14.87 5.09 -0.43
N GLU A 123 -13.75 4.77 -1.07
CA GLU A 123 -13.60 4.96 -2.53
C GLU A 123 -14.64 4.15 -3.30
N ALA A 124 -14.88 2.89 -2.95
CA ALA A 124 -15.92 2.06 -3.59
C ALA A 124 -17.34 2.61 -3.36
N SER A 125 -17.63 3.20 -2.20
CA SER A 125 -18.94 3.75 -1.84
C SER A 125 -19.26 5.05 -2.59
N GLN A 126 -18.25 5.89 -2.83
CA GLN A 126 -18.41 7.09 -3.68
C GLN A 126 -18.76 6.71 -5.14
N GLU A 127 -18.52 5.45 -5.51
CA GLU A 127 -18.88 4.92 -6.81
C GLU A 127 -20.27 4.25 -6.86
N GLY A 128 -20.98 4.13 -5.72
CA GLY A 128 -22.37 3.69 -5.64
C GLY A 128 -22.61 2.24 -5.19
N SER A 129 -21.60 1.53 -4.65
CA SER A 129 -21.77 0.17 -4.12
C SER A 129 -21.14 0.05 -2.73
N ILE A 130 -21.97 -0.09 -1.70
CA ILE A 130 -21.53 0.02 -0.29
C ILE A 130 -21.40 -1.34 0.40
N PHE A 131 -21.99 -2.42 -0.12
CA PHE A 131 -21.93 -3.71 0.55
C PHE A 131 -21.79 -4.82 -0.50
N TYR A 132 -20.73 -5.60 -0.38
CA TYR A 132 -20.33 -6.67 -1.31
C TYR A 132 -19.75 -6.18 -2.64
N SER A 133 -18.65 -5.44 -2.62
CA SER A 133 -17.83 -5.34 -3.83
C SER A 133 -17.32 -6.74 -4.20
N THR A 134 -17.87 -7.24 -5.30
CA THR A 134 -17.46 -8.43 -6.05
C THR A 134 -16.25 -8.13 -6.93
N GLU A 135 -15.65 -6.95 -6.80
CA GLU A 135 -14.48 -6.60 -7.60
C GLU A 135 -13.29 -7.43 -7.14
N GLU A 136 -12.70 -8.11 -8.11
CA GLU A 136 -11.54 -8.97 -7.96
C GLU A 136 -10.40 -8.29 -7.17
N VAL A 137 -10.21 -6.99 -7.40
CA VAL A 137 -9.21 -6.15 -6.71
C VAL A 137 -9.41 -6.15 -5.19
N LEU A 138 -10.65 -6.05 -4.71
CA LEU A 138 -10.92 -5.99 -3.27
C LEU A 138 -10.85 -7.38 -2.62
N VAL A 139 -11.26 -8.41 -3.35
CA VAL A 139 -11.06 -9.81 -2.91
C VAL A 139 -9.56 -10.10 -2.76
N LYS A 140 -8.76 -9.71 -3.75
CA LYS A 140 -7.30 -9.84 -3.73
C LYS A 140 -6.69 -9.12 -2.53
N LEU A 141 -7.02 -7.85 -2.34
CA LEU A 141 -6.51 -7.08 -1.21
C LEU A 141 -6.81 -7.78 0.12
N ARG A 142 -8.06 -8.22 0.33
CA ARG A 142 -8.48 -8.92 1.55
C ARG A 142 -7.67 -10.20 1.78
N ARG A 143 -7.49 -11.02 0.75
CA ARG A 143 -6.71 -12.28 0.83
C ARG A 143 -5.25 -12.04 1.19
N VAL A 144 -4.63 -11.01 0.62
CA VAL A 144 -3.23 -10.66 0.93
C VAL A 144 -3.11 -10.13 2.36
N GLN A 145 -4.03 -9.27 2.80
CA GLN A 145 -4.04 -8.78 4.18
C GLN A 145 -4.25 -9.91 5.20
N GLU A 146 -5.14 -10.85 4.91
CA GLU A 146 -5.38 -12.02 5.78
C GLU A 146 -4.17 -12.93 5.87
N PHE A 147 -3.50 -13.19 4.74
CA PHE A 147 -2.23 -13.92 4.72
C PHE A 147 -1.14 -13.25 5.54
N LEU A 148 -0.91 -11.94 5.33
CA LEU A 148 0.12 -11.22 6.09
C LEU A 148 -0.20 -11.18 7.59
N ARG A 149 -1.49 -11.02 7.96
CA ARG A 149 -1.93 -11.06 9.36
C ARG A 149 -1.75 -12.44 9.98
N SER A 150 -2.12 -13.52 9.28
CA SER A 150 -1.94 -14.88 9.80
C SER A 150 -0.46 -15.16 10.06
N LYS A 151 0.42 -14.77 9.14
CA LYS A 151 1.87 -14.88 9.30
C LYS A 151 2.39 -14.05 10.48
N ASP A 152 1.85 -12.84 10.68
CA ASP A 152 2.22 -12.03 11.86
C ASP A 152 1.82 -12.74 13.17
N TYR A 153 0.60 -13.28 13.25
CA TYR A 153 0.11 -14.00 14.43
C TYR A 153 0.87 -15.31 14.69
N GLU A 154 1.23 -16.04 13.64
CA GLU A 154 2.01 -17.29 13.73
C GLU A 154 3.50 -17.03 14.00
N HIS A 155 3.90 -15.77 14.00
CA HIS A 155 5.29 -15.35 14.10
C HIS A 155 6.22 -15.88 13.00
N VAL A 156 5.68 -16.06 11.79
CA VAL A 156 6.40 -16.57 10.62
C VAL A 156 6.89 -15.40 9.77
N ALA A 157 8.17 -15.44 9.37
CA ALA A 157 8.70 -14.49 8.41
C ALA A 157 8.16 -14.79 7.01
N VAL A 158 7.84 -13.75 6.25
CA VAL A 158 7.46 -13.84 4.85
C VAL A 158 8.54 -13.12 4.07
N ASP A 159 9.29 -13.86 3.25
CA ASP A 159 10.27 -13.24 2.37
C ASP A 159 9.59 -12.61 1.14
N ARG A 160 10.38 -11.86 0.36
CA ARG A 160 9.85 -11.13 -0.78
C ARG A 160 9.32 -12.05 -1.87
N GLU A 161 9.95 -13.21 -2.07
CA GLU A 161 9.57 -14.16 -3.09
C GLU A 161 8.24 -14.83 -2.73
N GLU A 162 8.07 -15.26 -1.47
CA GLU A 162 6.83 -15.81 -0.94
C GLU A 162 5.68 -14.80 -1.08
N PHE A 163 5.92 -13.54 -0.72
CA PHE A 163 4.91 -12.48 -0.87
C PHE A 163 4.49 -12.27 -2.34
N GLU A 164 5.45 -12.18 -3.25
CA GLU A 164 5.19 -12.03 -4.68
C GLU A 164 4.47 -13.24 -5.28
N ASN A 165 4.84 -14.45 -4.86
CA ASN A 165 4.19 -15.67 -5.28
C ASN A 165 2.76 -15.73 -4.75
N TYR A 166 2.53 -15.40 -3.48
CA TYR A 166 1.18 -15.34 -2.92
C TYR A 166 0.30 -14.32 -3.64
N LYS A 167 0.85 -13.13 -3.95
CA LYS A 167 0.14 -12.12 -4.78
C LYS A 167 -0.27 -12.73 -6.12
N LYS A 168 0.60 -13.50 -6.79
CA LYS A 168 0.37 -14.06 -8.15
C LYS A 168 -0.47 -15.34 -8.19
N GLU A 169 -0.25 -16.29 -7.29
CA GLU A 169 -0.81 -17.65 -7.35
C GLU A 169 -2.32 -17.66 -7.12
N HIS A 170 -2.82 -16.80 -6.23
CA HIS A 170 -4.26 -16.67 -6.00
C HIS A 170 -4.99 -15.81 -7.05
N TRP A 171 -4.32 -15.37 -8.13
CA TRP A 171 -4.96 -14.83 -9.33
C TRP A 171 -5.49 -15.93 -10.26
N LYS A 172 -4.99 -17.16 -10.18
CA LYS A 172 -5.44 -18.27 -11.05
C LYS A 172 -6.62 -19.06 -10.49
N GLN A 173 -7.15 -18.69 -9.32
CA GLN A 173 -8.28 -19.37 -8.66
C GLN A 173 -9.56 -18.52 -8.66
N SER A 174 -9.81 -17.81 -9.76
CA SER A 174 -11.04 -17.02 -9.98
C SER A 174 -11.96 -17.62 -11.07
N ASP A 175 -11.77 -18.89 -11.43
CA ASP A 175 -12.62 -19.63 -12.38
C ASP A 175 -13.46 -20.73 -11.69
N LEU A 176 -14.08 -20.43 -10.53
CA LEU A 176 -15.11 -21.27 -9.92
C LEU A 176 -16.30 -20.45 -9.44
#